data_AF-A0A8D0Q0P1-F1
#
_entry.id   AF-A0A8D0Q0P1-F1
#
_cell.length_a   1.000
_cell.length_b   1.000
_cell.length_c   1.000
_cell.angle_alpha   90.00
_cell.angle_beta   90.00
_cell.angle_gamma   90.00
#
_symmetry.space_group_name_H-M   'P 1'
#
loop_
_entity.id
_entity.type
_entity.pdbx_description
1 polymer ?
#
loop_
_entity_poly.entity_id
_entity_poly.type
_entity_poly.pdbx_seq_one_letter_code
_entity_poly.pdbx_strand_id
1 'polypeptide(L)' 'ISVNVNRSMSDQFYRYKMPRLIAKVEGKGNGIKTVIVNMVDGAKALNRKIGCKGHGPSSFD' A
#
# COMPACT_ATOMS: atom_id res chain seq x y z
N ILE A 1 5.29 5.95 -11.18
CA ILE A 1 3.85 6.17 -11.51
C ILE A 1 3.08 6.40 -10.21
N SER A 2 2.51 7.59 -10.04
CA SER A 2 1.71 7.99 -8.88
C SER A 2 0.25 8.18 -9.30
N VAL A 3 -0.69 7.77 -8.45
CA VAL A 3 -2.14 7.83 -8.70
C VAL A 3 -2.78 8.86 -7.79
N ASN A 4 -3.95 9.35 -8.19
CA ASN A 4 -4.73 10.26 -7.36
C ASN A 4 -5.17 9.53 -6.08
N VAL A 5 -5.15 10.22 -4.94
CA VAL A 5 -5.66 9.68 -3.68
C VAL A 5 -7.13 9.31 -3.83
N ASN A 6 -7.92 10.18 -4.47
CA ASN A 6 -9.28 9.83 -4.87
C ASN A 6 -9.26 9.15 -6.25
N ARG A 7 -9.60 7.86 -6.30
CA ARG A 7 -9.64 7.05 -7.53
C ARG A 7 -10.83 7.35 -8.44
N SER A 8 -11.88 8.02 -7.95
CA SER A 8 -13.00 8.43 -8.80
C SER A 8 -12.71 9.72 -9.57
N MET A 9 -11.72 10.50 -9.14
CA MET A 9 -11.28 11.73 -9.80
C MET A 9 -10.12 11.42 -10.75
N SER A 10 -10.33 11.59 -12.05
CA SER A 10 -9.33 11.36 -13.11
C SER A 10 -8.50 12.60 -13.48
N ASP A 11 -8.56 13.67 -12.66
CA ASP A 11 -7.80 14.90 -12.91
C ASP A 11 -6.28 14.65 -12.90
N GLN A 12 -5.63 14.97 -14.02
CA GLN A 12 -4.20 14.80 -14.19
C GLN A 12 -3.40 15.73 -13.27
N PHE A 13 -3.90 16.93 -12.95
CA PHE A 13 -3.23 17.94 -12.13
C PHE A 13 -3.55 17.86 -10.63
N TYR A 14 -4.18 16.77 -10.20
CA TYR A 14 -4.54 16.59 -8.80
C TYR A 14 -3.32 16.69 -7.87
N ARG A 15 -3.39 17.60 -6.88
CA ARG A 15 -2.27 18.03 -6.03
C ARG A 15 -1.75 16.93 -5.09
N TYR A 16 -2.64 16.05 -4.64
CA TYR A 16 -2.29 14.94 -3.74
C TYR A 16 -2.27 13.61 -4.48
N LYS A 17 -1.07 13.09 -4.74
CA LYS A 17 -0.88 11.78 -5.35
C LYS A 17 -0.33 10.79 -4.32
N MET A 18 -0.66 9.52 -4.47
CA MET A 18 -0.04 8.42 -3.73
C MET A 18 0.68 7.47 -4.70
N PRO A 19 1.76 6.80 -4.27
CA PRO A 19 2.37 5.76 -5.07
C PRO A 19 1.39 4.58 -5.25
N ARG A 20 1.48 3.89 -6.40
CA ARG A 20 0.74 2.64 -6.58
C ARG A 20 1.24 1.60 -5.58
N LEU A 21 0.30 0.83 -5.02
CA LEU A 21 0.61 -0.28 -4.13
C LEU A 21 1.24 -1.41 -4.95
N ILE A 22 2.36 -1.90 -4.45
CA ILE A 22 3.05 -3.08 -5.00
C ILE A 22 2.84 -4.19 -4.00
N ALA A 23 2.07 -5.20 -4.41
CA ALA A 23 1.85 -6.41 -3.63
C ALA A 23 2.59 -7.56 -4.29
N LYS A 24 3.22 -8.39 -3.46
CA LYS A 24 3.85 -9.63 -3.84
C LYS A 24 3.12 -10.76 -3.13
N VAL A 25 2.83 -11.83 -3.85
CA VAL A 25 2.28 -13.05 -3.25
C VAL A 25 3.46 -13.94 -2.85
N GLU A 26 3.46 -14.41 -1.61
CA GLU A 26 4.44 -15.37 -1.10
C GLU A 26 3.71 -16.61 -0.58
N GLY A 27 4.24 -17.80 -0.86
CA GLY A 27 3.63 -19.07 -0.46
C GLY A 27 2.62 -19.64 -1.47
N LYS A 28 2.13 -20.86 -1.17
CA LYS A 28 1.15 -21.62 -1.97
C LYS A 28 0.33 -22.52 -1.03
N GLY A 29 -0.94 -22.76 -1.34
CA GLY A 29 -1.85 -23.56 -0.47
C GLY A 29 -2.33 -22.79 0.76
N ASN A 30 -2.42 -23.44 1.92
CA ASN A 30 -2.95 -22.87 3.18
C ASN A 30 -2.03 -21.80 3.85
N GLY A 31 -0.99 -21.33 3.15
CA GLY A 31 -0.01 -20.35 3.64
C GLY A 31 0.30 -19.26 2.62
N ILE A 32 -0.64 -18.93 1.75
CA ILE A 32 -0.51 -17.79 0.82
C ILE A 32 -0.59 -16.50 1.61
N LYS A 33 0.45 -15.68 1.54
CA LYS A 33 0.54 -14.36 2.16
C LYS A 33 0.65 -13.30 1.09
N THR A 34 -0.06 -12.19 1.27
CA THR A 34 0.11 -10.99 0.43
C THR A 34 1.00 -10.00 1.16
N VAL A 35 2.18 -9.78 0.63
CA VAL A 35 3.17 -8.85 1.17
C VAL A 35 3.10 -7.56 0.38
N ILE A 36 2.69 -6.48 1.03
CA ILE A 36 2.70 -5.16 0.41
C ILE A 36 4.08 -4.54 0.64
N VAL A 37 4.88 -4.48 -0.42
CA VAL A 37 6.28 -4.03 -0.37
C VAL A 37 6.36 -2.52 -0.12
N ASN A 38 5.43 -1.77 -0.70
CA ASN A 38 5.44 -0.31 -0.69
C ASN A 38 4.50 0.31 0.38
N MET A 39 4.36 -0.34 1.54
CA MET A 39 3.46 0.15 2.60
C MET A 39 3.92 1.47 3.20
N VAL A 40 5.24 1.64 3.33
CA VAL A 40 5.82 2.81 4.00
C VAL A 40 5.60 4.08 3.19
N ASP A 41 5.82 4.05 1.88
CA ASP A 41 5.70 5.25 1.06
C ASP A 41 4.23 5.60 0.78
N GLY A 42 3.34 4.60 0.70
CA GLY A 42 1.89 4.84 0.67
C GLY A 42 1.40 5.52 1.95
N ALA A 43 1.88 5.07 3.11
CA ALA A 43 1.52 5.64 4.41
C ALA A 43 2.04 7.08 4.59
N LYS A 44 3.27 7.37 4.15
CA LYS A 44 3.84 8.72 4.12
C LYS A 44 3.02 9.65 3.23
N ALA A 45 2.64 9.21 2.03
CA ALA A 45 1.84 10.01 1.11
C ALA A 45 0.45 10.37 1.66
N LEU A 46 -0.10 9.51 2.52
CA LEU A 46 -1.40 9.72 3.17
C LEU A 46 -1.29 10.32 4.58
N ASN A 47 -0.07 10.64 5.03
CA ASN A 47 0.25 11.09 6.39
C ASN A 47 -0.43 10.24 7.48
N ARG A 48 -0.50 8.92 7.25
CA ARG A 48 -1.17 7.96 8.15
C ARG A 48 -0.15 7.00 8.73
N LYS A 49 -0.29 6.67 10.01
CA LYS A 49 0.55 5.62 10.63
C LYS A 49 0.26 4.25 10.00
N ILE A 50 1.33 3.50 9.71
CA ILE A 50 1.23 2.06 9.43
C ILE A 50 0.80 1.38 10.74
N GLY A 51 -0.08 0.40 10.66
CA GLY A 51 -0.75 -0.22 11.81
C GLY A 51 0.17 -0.61 12.98
N CYS A 52 -0.42 -0.60 14.18
CA CYS A 52 0.22 -0.69 15.48
C CYS A 52 1.00 -2.00 15.72
N LYS A 53 2.21 -1.86 16.30
CA LYS A 53 2.97 -2.77 17.19
C LYS A 53 2.69 -4.28 17.08
N GLY A 54 3.61 -5.02 16.46
CA GLY A 54 3.78 -6.46 16.65
C GLY A 54 4.16 -7.20 15.36
N HIS A 55 5.44 -7.54 15.22
CA HIS A 55 6.00 -8.47 14.23
C HIS A 55 5.89 -8.10 12.73
N GLY A 56 7.03 -7.66 12.19
CA GLY A 56 7.38 -7.86 10.77
C GLY A 56 6.57 -7.08 9.73
N PRO A 57 6.98 -7.15 8.44
CA PRO A 57 6.18 -6.61 7.35
C PRO A 57 4.80 -7.27 7.43
N SER A 58 3.76 -6.45 7.51
CA SER A 58 2.38 -6.87 7.69
C SER A 58 1.94 -7.79 6.54
N SER A 59 2.18 -9.08 6.68
CA SER A 59 1.40 -10.11 6.02
C SER A 59 -0.01 -9.96 6.58
N PHE A 60 -0.93 -9.47 5.75
CA PHE A 60 -2.34 -9.76 5.97
C PHE A 60 -2.47 -11.27 5.78
N ASP A 61 -2.48 -12.00 6.91
CA ASP A 61 -2.93 -13.39 6.97
C ASP A 61 -4.42 -13.46 6.63
#